data_AF-A0AAV3K6S9-F1
#
_entry.id   AF-A0AAV3K6S9-F1
#
_cell.length_a   1.000
_cell.length_b   1.000
_cell.length_c   1.000
_cell.angle_alpha   90.00
_cell.angle_beta   90.00
_cell.angle_gamma   90.00
#
_symmetry.space_group_name_H-M   'P 1'
#
loop_
_entity.id
_entity.type
_entity.pdbx_description
1 polymer ?
#
loop_
_entity_poly.entity_id
_entity_poly.type
_entity_poly.pdbx_seq_one_letter_code
_entity_poly.pdbx_strand_id
1 'polypeptide(L)'
;MMINKAAFCALVAVMLWGCGGREPTEQDIRQAVDDMAAQTNQEMKQKVGTLFNNAMVLKINSLKKLNCIRSENKGYQCNVDLDMSLPLVGNKKEIANFTFIQEDGVWKLVK
;
A
#
# COMPACT_ATOMS: atom_id res chain seq x y z
N MET A 1 22.12 -53.33 18.69
CA MET A 1 20.65 -53.33 18.75
C MET A 1 20.19 -51.89 18.61
N MET A 2 19.42 -51.61 17.57
CA MET A 2 19.20 -50.29 16.98
C MET A 2 18.13 -49.49 17.75
N ILE A 3 18.36 -48.20 18.01
CA ILE A 3 17.28 -47.25 18.32
C ILE A 3 17.32 -46.11 17.29
N ASN A 4 16.12 -45.85 16.78
CA ASN A 4 15.78 -45.26 15.50
C ASN A 4 16.26 -43.82 15.24
N LYS A 5 16.63 -43.63 13.97
CA LYS A 5 16.63 -42.35 13.25
C LYS A 5 15.19 -41.83 13.15
N ALA A 6 14.94 -40.62 13.64
CA ALA A 6 13.83 -39.79 13.18
C ALA A 6 14.28 -38.33 13.27
N ALA A 7 15.02 -37.90 12.26
CA ALA A 7 15.29 -36.50 12.00
C ALA A 7 13.97 -35.82 11.63
N PHE A 8 13.44 -35.02 12.55
CA PHE A 8 12.28 -34.18 12.31
C PHE A 8 12.74 -32.95 11.51
N CYS A 9 12.95 -33.11 10.20
CA CYS A 9 13.17 -31.98 9.30
C CYS A 9 11.87 -31.21 9.15
N ALA A 10 11.71 -30.14 9.94
CA ALA A 10 10.70 -29.13 9.68
C ALA A 10 10.97 -28.49 8.32
N LEU A 11 10.16 -28.86 7.32
CA LEU A 11 10.12 -28.28 6.00
C LEU A 11 9.71 -26.80 6.15
N VAL A 12 10.68 -25.89 6.22
CA VAL A 12 10.42 -24.48 5.94
C VAL A 12 10.22 -24.40 4.44
N ALA A 13 8.95 -24.47 4.02
CA ALA A 13 8.55 -24.16 2.66
C ALA A 13 8.83 -22.67 2.43
N VAL A 14 10.04 -22.36 1.97
CA VAL A 14 10.34 -21.10 1.33
C VAL A 14 9.46 -21.07 0.09
N MET A 15 8.30 -20.44 0.21
CA MET A 15 7.52 -20.05 -0.95
C MET A 15 8.45 -19.17 -1.78
N LEU A 16 8.97 -19.72 -2.87
CA LEU A 16 9.61 -18.95 -3.93
C LEU A 16 8.47 -18.21 -4.62
N TRP A 17 8.08 -17.05 -4.08
CA TRP A 17 7.22 -16.11 -4.79
C TRP A 17 7.98 -15.72 -6.05
N GLY A 18 7.58 -16.31 -7.17
CA GLY A 18 8.24 -16.13 -8.46
C GLY A 18 8.46 -14.65 -8.75
N CYS A 19 9.60 -14.34 -9.36
CA CYS A 19 10.09 -13.00 -9.71
C CYS A 19 9.25 -12.25 -10.77
N GLY A 20 7.93 -12.37 -10.71
CA GLY A 20 6.93 -11.53 -11.34
C GLY A 20 5.83 -11.31 -10.30
N GLY A 21 6.00 -10.27 -9.48
CA GLY A 21 5.17 -10.00 -8.30
C GLY A 21 3.68 -10.12 -8.62
N ARG A 22 2.95 -10.83 -7.75
CA ARG A 22 1.48 -10.91 -7.77
C ARG A 22 0.92 -9.49 -7.71
N GLU A 23 -0.08 -9.19 -8.52
CA GLU A 23 -0.84 -7.93 -8.45
C GLU A 23 -1.16 -7.51 -7.00
N PRO A 24 -0.99 -6.22 -6.63
CA PRO A 24 -1.26 -5.76 -5.27
C PRO A 24 -2.70 -6.07 -4.87
N THR A 25 -2.87 -6.60 -3.67
CA THR A 25 -4.19 -6.79 -3.07
C THR A 25 -4.80 -5.45 -2.67
N GLU A 26 -6.10 -5.42 -2.39
CA GLU A 26 -6.74 -4.19 -1.87
C GLU A 26 -6.10 -3.75 -0.54
N GLN A 27 -5.65 -4.71 0.29
CA GLN A 27 -4.93 -4.41 1.53
C GLN A 27 -3.55 -3.78 1.26
N ASP A 28 -2.81 -4.28 0.26
CA ASP A 28 -1.53 -3.70 -0.14
C ASP A 28 -1.71 -2.26 -0.64
N ILE A 29 -2.73 -2.03 -1.47
CA ILE A 29 -3.10 -0.69 -1.96
C ILE A 29 -3.48 0.21 -0.78
N ARG A 30 -4.29 -0.30 0.15
CA ARG A 30 -4.72 0.45 1.33
C ARG A 30 -3.53 0.89 2.18
N GLN A 31 -2.61 -0.01 2.45
CA GLN A 31 -1.40 0.31 3.22
C GLN A 31 -0.58 1.41 2.52
N ALA A 32 -0.28 1.23 1.22
CA ALA A 32 0.51 2.18 0.47
C ALA A 32 -0.14 3.58 0.36
N VAL A 33 -1.47 3.63 0.22
CA VAL A 33 -2.24 4.89 0.14
C VAL A 33 -2.33 5.57 1.51
N ASP A 34 -2.50 4.81 2.60
CA ASP A 34 -2.47 5.34 3.97
C ASP A 34 -1.08 5.88 4.33
N ASP A 35 -0.01 5.19 3.93
CA ASP A 35 1.37 5.64 4.13
C ASP A 35 1.65 6.94 3.38
N MET A 36 1.17 7.05 2.13
CA MET A 36 1.23 8.29 1.36
C MET A 36 0.50 9.43 2.09
N ALA A 37 -0.72 9.20 2.57
CA ALA A 37 -1.50 10.21 3.28
C ALA A 37 -0.82 10.64 4.60
N ALA A 38 -0.26 9.68 5.34
CA ALA A 38 0.51 9.95 6.56
C ALA A 38 1.76 10.79 6.26
N GLN A 39 2.51 10.45 5.20
CA GLN A 39 3.65 11.23 4.75
C GLN A 39 3.25 12.66 4.38
N THR A 40 2.19 12.84 3.59
CA THR A 40 1.68 14.17 3.21
C THR A 40 1.27 14.99 4.42
N ASN A 41 0.60 14.38 5.40
CA ASN A 41 0.23 15.05 6.65
C ASN A 41 1.46 15.45 7.47
N GLN A 42 2.48 14.60 7.53
CA GLN A 42 3.73 14.90 8.22
C GLN A 42 4.49 16.05 7.54
N GLU A 43 4.60 16.03 6.20
CA GLU A 43 5.21 17.11 5.42
C GLU A 43 4.45 18.44 5.63
N MET A 44 3.12 18.39 5.64
CA MET A 44 2.30 19.57 5.91
C MET A 44 2.54 20.11 7.32
N LYS A 45 2.54 19.23 8.33
CA LYS A 45 2.85 19.60 9.73
C LYS A 45 4.24 20.23 9.86
N GLN A 46 5.24 19.73 9.14
CA GLN A 46 6.58 20.32 9.13
C GLN A 46 6.58 21.73 8.52
N LYS A 47 5.76 21.98 7.49
CA LYS A 47 5.67 23.29 6.82
C LYS A 47 4.92 24.34 7.65
N VAL A 48 3.79 23.98 8.26
CA VAL A 48 2.93 24.93 8.98
C VAL A 48 3.18 24.96 10.49
N GLY A 49 3.96 24.02 11.02
CA GLY A 49 4.37 23.97 12.42
C GLY A 49 3.19 23.85 13.38
N THR A 50 3.16 24.73 14.38
CA THR A 50 2.14 24.74 15.45
C THR A 50 0.74 25.11 14.96
N LEU A 51 0.61 25.66 13.75
CA LEU A 51 -0.68 25.95 13.13
C LEU A 51 -1.38 24.68 12.61
N PHE A 52 -0.66 23.56 12.51
CA PHE A 52 -1.23 22.30 12.05
C PHE A 52 -2.32 21.82 13.01
N ASN A 53 -3.50 21.57 12.46
CA ASN A 53 -4.65 21.13 13.23
C ASN A 53 -5.47 20.09 12.45
N ASN A 54 -6.51 19.55 13.08
CA ASN A 54 -7.34 18.49 12.53
C ASN A 54 -8.04 18.84 11.20
N ALA A 55 -8.27 20.13 10.91
CA ALA A 55 -8.86 20.56 9.63
C ALA A 55 -7.86 20.52 8.47
N MET A 56 -6.56 20.37 8.77
CA MET A 56 -5.47 20.25 7.80
C MET A 56 -5.05 18.79 7.54
N VAL A 57 -5.74 17.82 8.15
CA VAL A 57 -5.41 16.40 8.01
C VAL A 57 -6.12 15.84 6.77
N LEU A 58 -5.34 15.35 5.81
CA LEU A 58 -5.82 14.46 4.76
C LEU A 58 -6.20 13.10 5.39
N LYS A 59 -7.41 12.61 5.12
CA LYS A 59 -7.86 11.29 5.58
C LYS A 59 -8.40 10.45 4.44
N ILE A 60 -8.08 9.17 4.44
CA ILE A 60 -8.68 8.19 3.55
C ILE A 60 -9.83 7.52 4.32
N ASN A 61 -11.07 7.84 3.94
CA ASN A 61 -12.27 7.34 4.61
C ASN A 61 -12.62 5.92 4.13
N SER A 62 -12.55 5.70 2.82
CA SER A 62 -12.73 4.38 2.21
C SER A 62 -11.90 4.23 0.95
N LEU A 63 -11.57 2.97 0.64
CA LEU A 63 -10.80 2.61 -0.54
C LEU A 63 -11.37 1.31 -1.10
N LYS A 64 -11.58 1.26 -2.42
CA LYS A 64 -11.96 0.05 -3.14
C LYS A 64 -11.14 -0.10 -4.40
N LYS A 65 -10.49 -1.25 -4.55
CA LYS A 65 -9.79 -1.62 -5.77
C LYS A 65 -10.82 -1.94 -6.87
N LEU A 66 -10.71 -1.29 -8.02
CA LEU A 66 -11.57 -1.56 -9.18
C LEU A 66 -10.92 -2.54 -10.15
N ASN A 67 -9.71 -2.22 -10.60
CA ASN A 67 -8.91 -3.07 -11.47
C ASN A 67 -7.44 -2.66 -11.36
N CYS A 68 -6.53 -3.55 -11.76
CA CYS A 68 -5.17 -3.18 -12.07
C CYS A 68 -4.73 -3.79 -13.40
N ILE A 69 -3.86 -3.06 -14.09
CA ILE A 69 -3.16 -3.52 -15.28
C ILE A 69 -1.67 -3.57 -14.99
N ARG A 70 -0.98 -4.59 -15.52
CA ARG A 70 0.46 -4.70 -15.38
C ARG A 70 1.14 -3.58 -16.17
N SER A 71 2.06 -2.87 -15.53
CA SER A 71 2.90 -1.84 -16.15
C SER A 71 4.23 -2.47 -16.61
N GLU A 72 4.89 -1.85 -17.59
CA GLU A 72 6.13 -2.34 -18.21
C GLU A 72 7.26 -2.56 -17.18
N ASN A 73 7.30 -1.76 -16.11
CA ASN A 73 8.37 -1.76 -15.10
C ASN A 73 8.13 -2.71 -13.91
N LYS A 74 7.51 -3.88 -14.13
CA LYS A 74 7.13 -4.83 -13.06
C LYS A 74 6.18 -4.25 -11.99
N GLY A 75 5.58 -3.09 -12.26
CA GLY A 75 4.57 -2.46 -11.42
C GLY A 75 3.15 -2.75 -11.91
N TYR A 76 2.17 -2.19 -11.22
CA TYR A 76 0.76 -2.24 -11.57
C TYR A 76 0.16 -0.84 -11.55
N GLN A 77 -0.61 -0.49 -12.59
CA GLN A 77 -1.48 0.68 -12.57
C GLN A 77 -2.85 0.25 -12.12
N CYS A 78 -3.33 0.77 -10.99
CA CYS A 78 -4.60 0.39 -10.40
C CYS A 78 -5.56 1.57 -10.39
N ASN A 79 -6.79 1.32 -10.84
CA ASN A 79 -7.91 2.24 -10.62
C ASN A 79 -8.52 1.92 -9.26
N VAL A 80 -8.63 2.95 -8.43
CA VAL A 80 -9.06 2.85 -7.04
C VAL A 80 -10.16 3.88 -6.79
N ASP A 81 -11.31 3.41 -6.34
CA ASP A 81 -12.39 4.27 -5.86
C ASP A 81 -12.06 4.72 -4.43
N LEU A 82 -11.95 6.02 -4.22
CA LEU A 82 -11.58 6.65 -2.97
C LEU A 82 -12.70 7.52 -2.44
N ASP A 83 -12.93 7.45 -1.12
CA ASP A 83 -13.58 8.50 -0.34
C ASP A 83 -12.52 9.08 0.59
N MET A 84 -12.27 10.38 0.50
CA MET A 84 -11.25 11.06 1.29
C MET A 84 -11.74 12.39 1.84
N SER A 85 -11.22 12.77 3.00
CA SER A 85 -11.42 14.10 3.57
C SER A 85 -10.23 14.98 3.20
N LEU A 86 -10.44 15.95 2.33
CA LEU A 86 -9.42 16.92 1.92
C LEU A 86 -9.41 18.14 2.85
N PRO A 87 -8.22 18.67 3.20
CA PRO A 87 -8.10 19.96 3.88
C PRO A 87 -8.84 21.06 3.12
N LEU A 88 -9.61 21.88 3.83
CA LEU A 88 -10.36 23.05 3.33
C LEU A 88 -11.50 22.76 2.33
N VAL A 89 -11.47 21.63 1.62
CA VAL A 89 -12.47 21.26 0.60
C VAL A 89 -13.53 20.31 1.17
N GLY A 90 -13.20 19.51 2.19
CA GLY A 90 -14.10 18.54 2.80
C GLY A 90 -14.06 17.17 2.10
N ASN A 91 -15.15 16.42 2.20
CA ASN A 91 -15.21 15.06 1.66
C ASN A 91 -15.25 15.06 0.14
N LYS A 92 -14.45 14.18 -0.48
CA LYS A 92 -14.38 13.99 -1.92
C LYS A 92 -14.41 12.51 -2.23
N LYS A 93 -15.21 12.13 -3.22
CA LYS A 93 -15.19 10.81 -3.84
C LYS A 93 -14.62 10.90 -5.25
N GLU A 94 -13.67 10.05 -5.58
CA GLU A 94 -13.11 9.97 -6.94
C GLU A 94 -12.50 8.61 -7.26
N ILE A 95 -12.41 8.31 -8.55
CA ILE A 95 -11.59 7.20 -9.03
C ILE A 95 -10.20 7.75 -9.35
N ALA A 96 -9.20 7.31 -8.58
CA ALA A 96 -7.81 7.64 -8.77
C ALA A 96 -7.06 6.50 -9.48
N ASN A 97 -6.14 6.85 -10.38
CA ASN A 97 -5.23 5.91 -11.01
C ASN A 97 -3.86 6.01 -10.32
N PHE A 98 -3.42 4.92 -9.68
CA PHE A 98 -2.14 4.86 -8.98
C PHE A 98 -1.23 3.82 -9.59
N THR A 99 0.07 4.14 -9.65
CA THR A 99 1.10 3.18 -10.04
C THR A 99 1.77 2.63 -8.79
N PHE A 100 1.82 1.31 -8.67
CA PHE A 100 2.45 0.60 -7.58
C PHE A 100 3.63 -0.22 -8.07
N ILE A 101 4.73 -0.22 -7.32
CA ILE A 101 5.89 -1.10 -7.52
C ILE A 101 6.13 -1.92 -6.27
N GLN A 102 6.67 -3.13 -6.43
CA GLN A 102 7.04 -3.97 -5.30
C GLN A 102 8.54 -3.85 -5.03
N GLU A 103 8.88 -3.41 -3.82
CA GLU A 103 10.25 -3.33 -3.30
C GLU A 103 10.33 -4.11 -1.99
N ASP A 104 11.28 -5.05 -1.90
CA ASP A 104 11.49 -5.89 -0.71
C ASP A 104 10.21 -6.58 -0.19
N GLY A 105 9.31 -6.95 -1.11
CA GLY A 105 8.04 -7.59 -0.80
C GLY A 105 6.91 -6.63 -0.42
N VAL A 106 7.17 -5.33 -0.29
CA VAL A 106 6.19 -4.30 0.05
C VAL A 106 5.79 -3.50 -1.18
N TRP A 107 4.49 -3.27 -1.35
CA TRP A 107 3.97 -2.40 -2.41
C TRP A 107 4.10 -0.94 -2.02
N LYS A 108 4.68 -0.14 -2.91
CA LYS A 108 4.83 1.31 -2.74
C LYS A 108 4.17 2.04 -3.89
N LEU A 109 3.53 3.16 -3.56
CA LEU A 109 2.97 4.08 -4.53
C LEU A 109 4.09 4.91 -5.16
N VAL A 110 4.13 4.93 -6.48
CA VAL A 110 5.05 5.78 -7.26
C VAL A 110 4.36 7.12 -7.50
N LYS A 111 4.99 8.20 -7.02
CA LYS A 111 4.55 9.58 -7.24
C LYS A 111 5.00 10.09 -8.61
#